data_AF-A0A1Z8X555-F1
#
_entry.id   AF-A0A1Z8X555-F1
#
_cell.length_a   1.000
_cell.length_b   1.000
_cell.length_c   1.000
_cell.angle_alpha   90.00
_cell.angle_beta   90.00
_cell.angle_gamma   90.00
#
_symmetry.space_group_name_H-M   'P 1'
#
loop_
_entity.id
_entity.type
_entity.pdbx_description
1 polymer ?
#
loop_
_entity_poly.entity_id
_entity_poly.type
_entity_poly.pdbx_seq_one_letter_code
_entity_poly.pdbx_strand_id
1 'polypeptide(L)'
;MKKYNKLLFFLSIFFIISSINAHHNLQAEFGSFDSPLSYVEGVIIASRWGNPHVGISIEITGGDLPIGEKWQLQGHVPGAMEGAYGFSRDEFSVGASMKAYVYPNLRGLPVAHPRAMGLINGQLRSSQRYRDYQDLANEAVIIDGVFVDSGIRAVCNLNGGSPNLAGAPTVRKLSELGYLDNDGRLVGVEINC
;
A
#
# COMPACT_ATOMS: atom_id res chain seq x y z
N MET A 1 9.26 56.30 0.10
CA MET A 1 8.93 55.20 -0.85
C MET A 1 9.93 54.03 -0.85
N LYS A 2 11.27 54.23 -0.78
CA LYS A 2 12.25 53.12 -0.89
C LYS A 2 12.27 52.08 0.26
N LYS A 3 11.77 52.39 1.46
CA LYS A 3 11.80 51.46 2.63
C LYS A 3 10.71 50.38 2.59
N TYR A 4 9.56 50.66 1.97
CA TYR A 4 8.44 49.71 1.90
C TYR A 4 8.66 48.62 0.83
N ASN A 5 9.44 48.91 -0.22
CA ASN A 5 9.77 47.94 -1.27
C ASN A 5 10.62 46.77 -0.74
N LYS A 6 11.50 47.01 0.25
CA LYS A 6 12.27 45.94 0.89
C LYS A 6 11.39 45.03 1.75
N LEU A 7 10.43 45.61 2.47
CA LEU A 7 9.50 44.85 3.31
C LEU A 7 8.55 43.99 2.45
N LEU A 8 8.02 44.55 1.35
CA LEU A 8 7.19 43.82 0.39
C LEU A 8 7.96 42.67 -0.29
N PHE A 9 9.24 42.87 -0.64
CA PHE A 9 10.08 41.82 -1.21
C PHE A 9 10.34 40.67 -0.22
N PHE A 10 10.60 40.97 1.05
CA PHE A 10 10.75 39.94 2.09
C PHE A 10 9.43 39.21 2.39
N LEU A 11 8.30 39.92 2.40
CA LEU A 11 6.99 39.32 2.63
C LEU A 11 6.59 38.37 1.48
N SER A 12 6.95 38.71 0.23
CA SER A 12 6.69 37.84 -0.92
C SER A 12 7.47 36.54 -0.92
N ILE A 13 8.66 36.48 -0.31
CA ILE A 13 9.45 35.24 -0.19
C ILE A 13 8.79 34.27 0.80
N PHE A 14 8.17 34.78 1.87
CA PHE A 14 7.47 33.95 2.87
C PHE A 14 6.19 33.28 2.32
N PHE A 15 5.55 33.85 1.30
CA PHE A 15 4.35 33.26 0.67
C PHE A 15 4.66 32.15 -0.36
N ILE A 16 5.93 31.95 -0.75
CA ILE A 16 6.33 30.90 -1.71
C ILE A 16 6.62 29.56 -0.98
N ILE A 17 6.72 29.56 0.35
CA ILE A 17 7.07 28.37 1.15
C ILE A 17 5.83 27.52 1.51
N SER A 18 4.61 27.99 1.22
CA SER A 18 3.40 27.23 1.49
C SER A 18 3.21 26.10 0.47
N SER A 19 3.26 24.88 1.00
CA SER A 19 2.83 23.61 0.39
C SER A 19 3.84 22.90 -0.53
N ILE A 20 5.08 22.71 -0.04
CA ILE A 20 5.86 21.54 -0.47
C ILE A 20 5.16 20.31 0.13
N ASN A 21 4.17 19.76 -0.58
CA ASN A 21 3.71 18.40 -0.37
C ASN A 21 4.83 17.47 -0.83
N ALA A 22 5.76 17.16 0.07
CA ALA A 22 6.74 16.12 -0.18
C ALA A 22 5.98 14.78 -0.29
N HIS A 23 5.77 14.31 -1.53
CA HIS A 23 5.45 12.91 -1.78
C HIS A 23 6.68 12.11 -1.36
N HIS A 24 6.70 11.65 -0.12
CA HIS A 24 7.75 10.78 0.37
C HIS A 24 7.63 9.43 -0.34
N ASN A 25 8.77 8.83 -0.66
CA ASN A 25 8.80 7.52 -1.29
C ASN A 25 8.46 6.46 -0.22
N LEU A 26 7.38 5.70 -0.42
CA LEU A 26 6.99 4.59 0.47
C LEU A 26 8.18 3.66 0.76
N GLN A 27 9.02 3.38 -0.24
CA GLN A 27 10.16 2.48 -0.06
C GLN A 27 11.27 3.09 0.80
N ALA A 28 11.38 4.42 0.85
CA ALA A 28 12.34 5.09 1.74
C ALA A 28 11.88 5.08 3.20
N GLU A 29 10.59 4.84 3.46
CA GLU A 29 10.02 4.80 4.81
C GLU A 29 9.83 3.38 5.33
N PHE A 30 9.39 2.45 4.47
CA PHE A 30 9.00 1.09 4.83
C PHE A 30 9.90 0.01 4.21
N GLY A 31 10.93 0.41 3.45
CA GLY A 31 11.84 -0.50 2.76
C GLY A 31 11.40 -0.84 1.34
N SER A 32 12.30 -1.44 0.59
CA SER A 32 12.00 -1.98 -0.74
C SER A 32 10.97 -3.10 -0.64
N PHE A 33 10.31 -3.43 -1.75
CA PHE A 33 9.22 -4.42 -1.75
C PHE A 33 9.65 -5.84 -1.32
N ASP A 34 10.93 -6.18 -1.43
CA ASP A 34 11.57 -7.40 -0.95
C ASP A 34 11.95 -7.36 0.54
N SER A 35 11.67 -6.26 1.24
CA SER A 35 11.85 -6.17 2.68
C SER A 35 10.98 -7.22 3.39
N PRO A 36 11.46 -7.78 4.52
CA PRO A 36 10.67 -8.73 5.30
C PRO A 36 9.31 -8.14 5.69
N LEU A 37 8.27 -8.96 5.54
CA LEU A 37 6.94 -8.64 6.03
C LEU A 37 6.79 -9.11 7.47
N SER A 38 6.03 -8.35 8.25
CA SER A 38 5.48 -8.79 9.53
C SER A 38 4.02 -9.17 9.36
N TYR A 39 3.63 -10.32 9.87
CA TYR A 39 2.23 -10.66 10.07
C TYR A 39 1.73 -10.01 11.37
N VAL A 40 0.54 -9.42 11.33
CA VAL A 40 -0.08 -8.81 12.51
C VAL A 40 -1.56 -9.14 12.58
N GLU A 41 -2.02 -9.32 13.81
CA GLU A 41 -3.43 -9.34 14.18
C GLU A 41 -3.71 -8.22 15.17
N GLY A 42 -4.88 -7.62 15.11
CA GLY A 42 -5.23 -6.56 16.03
C GLY A 42 -6.70 -6.16 16.02
N VAL A 43 -7.07 -5.33 17.00
CA VAL A 43 -8.38 -4.70 17.08
C VAL A 43 -8.27 -3.27 16.56
N ILE A 44 -9.16 -2.87 15.66
CA ILE A 44 -9.20 -1.51 15.12
C ILE A 44 -9.63 -0.54 16.21
N ILE A 45 -8.79 0.43 16.55
CA ILE A 45 -9.05 1.45 17.57
C ILE A 45 -9.37 2.82 16.96
N ALA A 46 -8.96 3.06 15.71
CA ALA A 46 -9.35 4.25 14.95
C ALA A 46 -9.24 3.99 13.44
N SER A 47 -10.08 4.66 12.66
CA SER A 47 -10.01 4.65 11.19
C SER A 47 -10.12 6.08 10.66
N ARG A 48 -9.09 6.50 9.92
CA ARG A 48 -9.01 7.81 9.26
C ARG A 48 -9.06 7.58 7.75
N TRP A 49 -10.18 7.90 7.14
CA TRP A 49 -10.38 7.78 5.69
C TRP A 49 -10.31 9.14 5.03
N GLY A 50 -9.10 9.63 4.72
CA GLY A 50 -8.91 10.95 4.15
C GLY A 50 -7.51 11.17 3.59
N ASN A 51 -7.32 12.29 2.90
CA ASN A 51 -6.02 12.63 2.33
C ASN A 51 -4.97 12.97 3.42
N PRO A 52 -3.66 12.74 3.17
CA PRO A 52 -3.09 12.10 1.99
C PRO A 52 -3.12 10.55 2.03
N HIS A 53 -3.41 9.93 3.17
CA HIS A 53 -3.40 8.47 3.33
C HIS A 53 -4.55 8.00 4.21
N VAL A 54 -5.19 6.91 3.81
CA VAL A 54 -6.04 6.16 4.74
C VAL A 54 -5.16 5.60 5.86
N GLY A 55 -5.58 5.77 7.11
CA GLY A 55 -4.89 5.26 8.28
C GLY A 55 -5.83 4.39 9.12
N ILE A 56 -5.42 3.17 9.43
CA ILE A 56 -6.14 2.25 10.32
C ILE A 56 -5.24 2.03 11.54
N SER A 57 -5.64 2.55 12.69
CA SER A 57 -4.92 2.31 13.95
C SER A 57 -5.45 1.03 14.58
N ILE A 58 -4.54 0.14 14.97
CA ILE A 58 -4.85 -1.12 15.63
C ILE A 58 -4.11 -1.22 16.97
N GLU A 59 -4.70 -1.93 17.92
CA GLU A 59 -3.98 -2.49 19.05
C GLU A 59 -3.63 -3.94 18.74
N ILE A 60 -2.35 -4.27 18.80
CA ILE A 60 -1.83 -5.59 18.40
C ILE A 60 -2.31 -6.67 19.37
N THR A 61 -2.89 -7.74 18.82
CA THR A 61 -3.35 -8.91 19.57
C THR A 61 -2.58 -10.17 19.24
N GLY A 62 -1.78 -10.19 18.17
CA GLY A 62 -0.98 -11.34 17.76
C GLY A 62 -0.10 -11.05 16.55
N GLY A 63 0.71 -12.04 16.17
CA GLY A 63 1.69 -11.95 15.07
C GLY A 63 3.09 -11.54 15.55
N ASP A 64 3.83 -10.90 14.66
CA ASP A 64 5.28 -10.65 14.82
C ASP A 64 5.58 -9.34 15.58
N LEU A 65 4.60 -8.43 15.69
CA LEU A 65 4.75 -7.17 16.42
C LEU A 65 4.33 -7.31 17.89
N PRO A 66 4.84 -6.49 18.82
CA PRO A 66 4.56 -6.65 20.24
C PRO A 66 3.08 -6.49 20.60
N ILE A 67 2.52 -7.47 21.30
CA ILE A 67 1.12 -7.46 21.77
C ILE A 67 0.87 -6.26 22.70
N GLY A 68 -0.29 -5.62 22.54
CA GLY A 68 -0.72 -4.45 23.31
C GLY A 68 -0.19 -3.11 22.79
N GLU A 69 0.74 -3.12 21.83
CA GLU A 69 1.19 -1.89 21.19
C GLU A 69 0.14 -1.34 20.21
N LYS A 70 0.15 -0.02 20.06
CA LYS A 70 -0.73 0.69 19.13
C LYS A 70 0.04 1.04 17.87
N TRP A 71 -0.39 0.48 16.74
CA TRP A 71 0.24 0.66 15.45
C TRP A 71 -0.71 1.33 14.47
N GLN A 72 -0.19 2.18 13.58
CA GLN A 72 -0.95 2.72 12.46
C GLN A 72 -0.57 1.99 11.16
N LEU A 73 -1.56 1.37 10.52
CA LEU A 73 -1.44 0.88 9.16
C LEU A 73 -1.74 2.03 8.20
N GLN A 74 -0.73 2.48 7.47
CA GLN A 74 -0.82 3.60 6.53
C GLN A 74 -1.04 3.07 5.11
N GLY A 75 -2.26 3.15 4.61
CA GLY A 75 -2.62 2.76 3.26
C GLY A 75 -2.34 3.84 2.21
N HIS A 76 -2.93 3.67 1.03
CA HIS A 76 -2.87 4.66 -0.05
C HIS A 76 -3.90 5.79 0.14
N VAL A 77 -3.95 6.72 -0.81
CA VAL A 77 -5.01 7.75 -0.89
C VAL A 77 -6.39 7.08 -0.96
N PRO A 78 -7.47 7.70 -0.42
CA PRO A 78 -8.81 7.10 -0.39
C PRO A 78 -9.30 6.55 -1.75
N GLY A 79 -9.12 7.32 -2.83
CA GLY A 79 -9.53 6.90 -4.17
C GLY A 79 -8.80 5.66 -4.69
N ALA A 80 -7.55 5.44 -4.28
CA ALA A 80 -6.82 4.21 -4.62
C ALA A 80 -7.30 3.04 -3.78
N MET A 81 -7.54 3.25 -2.48
CA MET A 81 -8.08 2.22 -1.59
C MET A 81 -9.41 1.68 -2.09
N GLU A 82 -10.34 2.56 -2.47
CA GLU A 82 -11.66 2.20 -2.97
C GLU A 82 -11.61 1.67 -4.41
N GLY A 83 -11.10 2.48 -5.34
CA GLY A 83 -11.22 2.20 -6.78
C GLY A 83 -10.19 1.21 -7.31
N ALA A 84 -8.97 1.20 -6.76
CA ALA A 84 -7.93 0.30 -7.24
C ALA A 84 -7.88 -1.01 -6.43
N TYR A 85 -8.02 -0.93 -5.11
CA TYR A 85 -7.78 -2.05 -4.21
C TYR A 85 -9.07 -2.65 -3.60
N GLY A 86 -10.24 -2.04 -3.84
CA GLY A 86 -11.54 -2.58 -3.44
C GLY A 86 -11.82 -2.55 -1.94
N PHE A 87 -11.08 -1.75 -1.17
CA PHE A 87 -11.33 -1.55 0.25
C PHE A 87 -12.35 -0.43 0.47
N SER A 88 -13.28 -0.63 1.41
CA SER A 88 -14.23 0.39 1.80
C SER A 88 -13.95 0.90 3.21
N ARG A 89 -14.37 2.14 3.49
CA ARG A 89 -14.30 2.70 4.84
C ARG A 89 -15.07 1.87 5.85
N ASP A 90 -16.23 1.37 5.46
CA ASP A 90 -17.20 0.74 6.37
C ASP A 90 -16.74 -0.65 6.83
N GLU A 91 -15.88 -1.31 6.06
CA GLU A 91 -15.28 -2.59 6.43
C GLU A 91 -14.38 -2.51 7.66
N PHE A 92 -13.66 -1.40 7.84
CA PHE A 92 -12.67 -1.22 8.91
C PHE A 92 -13.24 -0.40 10.08
N SER A 93 -14.34 -0.91 10.64
CA SER A 93 -15.02 -0.31 11.78
C SER A 93 -14.23 -0.48 13.08
N VAL A 94 -14.27 0.54 13.94
CA VAL A 94 -13.65 0.49 15.28
C VAL A 94 -14.25 -0.66 16.09
N GLY A 95 -13.40 -1.42 16.77
CA GLY A 95 -13.74 -2.62 17.53
C GLY A 95 -13.67 -3.92 16.72
N ALA A 96 -13.61 -3.87 15.39
CA ALA A 96 -13.45 -5.08 14.58
C ALA A 96 -12.02 -5.63 14.70
N SER A 97 -11.91 -6.96 14.68
CA SER A 97 -10.62 -7.65 14.59
C SER A 97 -10.18 -7.79 13.15
N MET A 98 -8.90 -7.56 12.89
CA MET A 98 -8.29 -7.62 11.56
C MET A 98 -6.95 -8.34 11.57
N LYS A 99 -6.50 -8.72 10.37
CA LYS A 99 -5.17 -9.27 10.10
C LYS A 99 -4.53 -8.59 8.90
N ALA A 100 -3.21 -8.52 8.89
CA ALA A 100 -2.46 -7.93 7.79
C ALA A 100 -1.04 -8.51 7.67
N TYR A 101 -0.51 -8.47 6.44
CA TYR A 101 0.93 -8.48 6.19
C TYR A 101 1.38 -7.05 5.96
N VAL A 102 2.41 -6.61 6.68
CA VAL A 102 2.83 -5.21 6.69
C VAL A 102 4.34 -5.08 6.55
N TYR A 103 4.77 -3.98 5.96
CA TYR A 103 6.14 -3.50 5.99
C TYR A 103 6.29 -2.53 7.18
N PRO A 104 6.99 -2.90 8.26
CA PRO A 104 7.21 -1.99 9.38
C PRO A 104 8.06 -0.78 8.95
N ASN A 105 7.87 0.36 9.62
CA ASN A 105 8.70 1.53 9.39
C ASN A 105 10.19 1.22 9.68
N LEU A 106 11.08 1.61 8.75
CA LEU A 106 12.52 1.34 8.85
C LEU A 106 13.19 1.98 10.08
N ARG A 107 12.55 2.97 10.71
CA ARG A 107 13.06 3.68 11.89
C ARG A 107 12.43 3.17 13.20
N GLY A 108 11.66 2.09 13.15
CA GLY A 108 11.01 1.51 14.33
C GLY A 108 9.86 2.36 14.90
N LEU A 109 9.31 3.29 14.12
CA LEU A 109 8.08 3.98 14.50
C LEU A 109 6.90 3.00 14.43
N PRO A 110 5.87 3.15 15.29
CA PRO A 110 4.70 2.27 15.31
C PRO A 110 3.73 2.59 14.14
N VAL A 111 4.27 2.59 12.93
CA VAL A 111 3.58 2.80 11.66
C VAL A 111 4.07 1.73 10.70
N ALA A 112 3.16 1.17 9.91
CA ALA A 112 3.51 0.16 8.91
C ALA A 112 2.69 0.36 7.65
N HIS A 113 3.23 -0.06 6.51
CA HIS A 113 2.52 -0.01 5.23
C HIS A 113 1.97 -1.41 4.88
N PRO A 114 0.65 -1.58 4.67
CA PRO A 114 0.09 -2.89 4.39
C PRO A 114 0.48 -3.36 2.99
N ARG A 115 0.98 -4.59 2.92
CA ARG A 115 1.07 -5.40 1.69
C ARG A 115 -0.30 -5.97 1.34
N ALA A 116 -0.98 -6.48 2.36
CA ALA A 116 -2.31 -7.04 2.29
C ALA A 116 -3.00 -6.93 3.66
N MET A 117 -4.32 -6.80 3.65
CA MET A 117 -5.11 -6.69 4.88
C MET A 117 -6.54 -7.19 4.68
N GLY A 118 -7.21 -7.49 5.79
CA GLY A 118 -8.62 -7.89 5.83
C GLY A 118 -9.09 -8.10 7.26
N LEU A 119 -10.40 -8.30 7.44
CA LEU A 119 -10.95 -8.72 8.74
C LEU A 119 -10.38 -10.09 9.16
N ILE A 120 -10.36 -10.37 10.46
CA ILE A 120 -9.69 -11.56 11.01
C ILE A 120 -10.20 -12.87 10.37
N ASN A 121 -11.52 -12.95 10.14
CA ASN A 121 -12.20 -14.08 9.50
C ASN A 121 -12.45 -13.87 8.00
N GLY A 122 -11.93 -12.77 7.45
CA GLY A 122 -12.08 -12.41 6.05
C GLY A 122 -10.89 -12.86 5.19
N GLN A 123 -11.06 -12.64 3.88
CA GLN A 123 -10.01 -12.79 2.89
C GLN A 123 -8.95 -11.69 3.05
N LEU A 124 -7.67 -12.05 3.14
CA LEU A 124 -6.58 -11.09 2.96
C LEU A 124 -6.58 -10.61 1.51
N ARG A 125 -6.65 -9.30 1.30
CA ARG A 125 -6.62 -8.70 -0.03
C ARG A 125 -5.40 -7.83 -0.18
N SER A 126 -4.79 -7.87 -1.37
CA SER A 126 -3.66 -7.04 -1.73
C SER A 126 -4.05 -5.56 -1.73
N SER A 127 -3.20 -4.74 -1.12
CA SER A 127 -3.25 -3.28 -1.24
C SER A 127 -2.16 -2.74 -2.17
N GLN A 128 -1.46 -3.61 -2.91
CA GLN A 128 -0.28 -3.23 -3.68
C GLN A 128 -0.19 -3.98 -5.02
N ARG A 129 -0.72 -3.37 -6.08
CA ARG A 129 -0.72 -3.96 -7.43
C ARG A 129 0.69 -4.28 -7.94
N TYR A 130 1.65 -3.38 -7.72
CA TYR A 130 3.01 -3.59 -8.22
C TYR A 130 3.72 -4.74 -7.51
N ARG A 131 3.35 -5.02 -6.26
CA ARG A 131 3.87 -6.18 -5.57
C ARG A 131 3.23 -7.48 -6.08
N ASP A 132 1.95 -7.48 -6.43
CA ASP A 132 1.32 -8.63 -7.09
C ASP A 132 2.02 -8.98 -8.42
N TYR A 133 2.44 -7.98 -9.21
CA TYR A 133 3.26 -8.22 -10.40
C TYR A 133 4.62 -8.84 -10.09
N GLN A 134 5.25 -8.43 -8.98
CA GLN A 134 6.51 -9.02 -8.54
C GLN A 134 6.32 -10.46 -8.09
N ASP A 135 5.23 -10.76 -7.40
CA ASP A 135 4.91 -12.14 -6.99
C ASP A 135 4.67 -13.02 -8.21
N LEU A 136 3.94 -12.55 -9.23
CA LEU A 136 3.80 -13.25 -10.52
C LEU A 136 5.13 -13.45 -11.26
N ALA A 137 5.99 -12.43 -11.28
CA ALA A 137 7.32 -12.54 -11.88
C ALA A 137 8.22 -13.53 -11.13
N ASN A 138 8.01 -13.66 -9.82
CA ASN A 138 8.65 -14.68 -8.98
C ASN A 138 7.92 -16.03 -9.07
N GLU A 139 7.09 -16.22 -10.10
CA GLU A 139 6.40 -17.48 -10.43
C GLU A 139 5.45 -17.95 -9.32
N ALA A 140 4.93 -17.02 -8.50
CA ALA A 140 3.90 -17.34 -7.52
C ALA A 140 2.65 -17.88 -8.22
N VAL A 141 2.15 -19.02 -7.73
CA VAL A 141 0.96 -19.66 -8.27
C VAL A 141 -0.28 -18.89 -7.81
N ILE A 142 -1.16 -18.55 -8.75
CA ILE A 142 -2.44 -17.90 -8.49
C ILE A 142 -3.59 -18.80 -8.96
N ILE A 143 -4.58 -19.01 -8.11
CA ILE A 143 -5.79 -19.78 -8.40
C ILE A 143 -6.98 -18.94 -7.96
N ASP A 144 -7.95 -18.70 -8.85
CA ASP A 144 -9.14 -17.88 -8.58
C ASP A 144 -8.83 -16.50 -7.99
N GLY A 145 -7.75 -15.87 -8.49
CA GLY A 145 -7.27 -14.57 -8.02
C GLY A 145 -6.55 -14.59 -6.66
N VAL A 146 -6.24 -15.76 -6.08
CA VAL A 146 -5.55 -15.89 -4.79
C VAL A 146 -4.17 -16.52 -4.98
N PHE A 147 -3.13 -15.85 -4.48
CA PHE A 147 -1.78 -16.41 -4.43
C PHE A 147 -1.74 -17.59 -3.46
N VAL A 148 -1.43 -18.79 -3.94
CA VAL A 148 -1.53 -20.04 -3.19
C VAL A 148 -0.68 -20.01 -1.92
N ASP A 149 0.56 -19.55 -2.03
CA ASP A 149 1.51 -19.62 -0.91
C ASP A 149 1.21 -18.62 0.21
N SER A 150 0.66 -17.45 -0.14
CA SER A 150 0.39 -16.38 0.83
C SER A 150 -1.08 -16.31 1.26
N GLY A 151 -1.98 -16.95 0.52
CA GLY A 151 -3.43 -16.80 0.68
C GLY A 151 -3.92 -15.37 0.40
N ILE A 152 -3.10 -14.49 -0.19
CA ILE A 152 -3.48 -13.11 -0.51
C ILE A 152 -4.27 -13.09 -1.83
N ARG A 153 -5.46 -12.50 -1.81
CA ARG A 153 -6.20 -12.19 -3.04
C ARG A 153 -5.53 -11.02 -3.75
N ALA A 154 -5.13 -11.22 -4.99
CA ALA A 154 -4.56 -10.19 -5.84
C ALA A 154 -5.54 -9.04 -6.09
N VAL A 155 -5.01 -7.91 -6.51
CA VAL A 155 -5.83 -6.76 -6.90
C VAL A 155 -6.69 -7.10 -8.12
N CYS A 156 -7.98 -6.75 -8.07
CA CYS A 156 -8.98 -7.11 -9.08
C CYS A 156 -8.68 -6.63 -10.51
N ASN A 157 -8.04 -5.46 -10.63
CA ASN A 157 -7.71 -4.85 -11.91
C ASN A 157 -6.22 -5.03 -12.28
N LEU A 158 -5.70 -6.24 -12.06
CA LEU A 158 -4.33 -6.60 -12.43
C LEU A 158 -4.16 -6.59 -13.95
N ASN A 159 -5.06 -7.26 -14.68
CA ASN A 159 -5.06 -7.32 -16.14
C ASN A 159 -5.28 -5.93 -16.76
N GLY A 160 -4.60 -5.66 -17.87
CA GLY A 160 -4.59 -4.37 -18.57
C GLY A 160 -3.70 -3.30 -17.92
N GLY A 161 -3.19 -3.55 -16.71
CA GLY A 161 -2.29 -2.65 -16.01
C GLY A 161 -0.85 -2.71 -16.53
N SER A 162 -0.13 -1.59 -16.45
CA SER A 162 1.30 -1.55 -16.78
C SER A 162 2.15 -1.96 -15.56
N PRO A 163 3.11 -2.89 -15.71
CA PRO A 163 3.99 -3.33 -14.62
C PRO A 163 5.23 -2.45 -14.44
N ASN A 164 5.37 -1.34 -15.17
CA ASN A 164 6.62 -0.56 -15.18
C ASN A 164 7.07 -0.07 -13.78
N LEU A 165 6.14 0.27 -12.89
CA LEU A 165 6.49 0.69 -11.52
C LEU A 165 6.87 -0.48 -10.59
N ALA A 166 6.71 -1.72 -11.02
CA ALA A 166 7.24 -2.89 -10.31
C ALA A 166 8.75 -3.09 -10.56
N GLY A 167 9.32 -2.38 -11.54
CA GLY A 167 10.75 -2.38 -11.87
C GLY A 167 11.07 -3.18 -13.12
N ALA A 168 12.12 -2.75 -13.84
CA ALA A 168 12.55 -3.37 -15.09
C ALA A 168 12.81 -4.89 -15.01
N PRO A 169 13.39 -5.45 -13.92
CA PRO A 169 13.53 -6.89 -13.78
C PRO A 169 12.19 -7.63 -13.81
N THR A 170 11.18 -7.11 -13.10
CA THR A 170 9.82 -7.66 -13.09
C THR A 170 9.19 -7.63 -14.47
N VAL A 171 9.29 -6.51 -15.19
CA VAL A 171 8.74 -6.39 -16.55
C VAL A 171 9.37 -7.41 -17.49
N ARG A 172 10.70 -7.58 -17.46
CA ARG A 172 11.38 -8.59 -18.30
C ARG A 172 10.89 -10.00 -17.99
N LYS A 173 10.82 -10.35 -16.71
CA LYS A 173 10.40 -11.69 -16.29
C LYS A 173 8.93 -11.97 -16.62
N LEU A 174 8.03 -11.00 -16.46
CA LEU A 174 6.64 -11.14 -16.91
C LEU A 174 6.54 -11.33 -18.43
N SER A 175 7.38 -10.64 -19.22
CA SER A 175 7.46 -10.84 -20.66
C SER A 175 7.92 -12.26 -21.02
N GLU A 176 8.96 -12.76 -20.34
CA GLU A 176 9.50 -14.12 -20.54
C GLU A 176 8.46 -15.21 -20.21
N LEU A 177 7.63 -14.96 -19.21
CA LEU A 177 6.54 -15.85 -18.78
C LEU A 177 5.29 -15.73 -19.68
N GLY A 178 5.25 -14.80 -20.63
CA GLY A 178 4.11 -14.61 -21.52
C GLY A 178 2.92 -13.87 -20.88
N TYR A 179 3.14 -13.18 -19.77
CA TYR A 179 2.10 -12.41 -19.07
C TYR A 179 1.88 -11.01 -19.63
N LEU A 180 2.62 -10.58 -20.67
CA LEU A 180 2.49 -9.25 -21.26
C LEU A 180 1.97 -9.33 -22.69
N ASP A 181 1.03 -8.45 -23.03
CA ASP A 181 0.61 -8.23 -24.41
C ASP A 181 1.62 -7.37 -25.20
N ASN A 182 1.29 -7.10 -26.48
CA ASN A 182 2.14 -6.29 -27.36
C ASN A 182 2.32 -4.84 -26.89
N ASP A 183 1.43 -4.34 -26.03
CA ASP A 183 1.48 -3.00 -25.44
C ASP A 183 2.19 -3.00 -24.06
N GLY A 184 2.72 -4.14 -23.65
CA GLY A 184 3.39 -4.32 -22.36
C GLY A 184 2.44 -4.27 -21.17
N ARG A 185 1.15 -4.60 -21.37
CA ARG A 185 0.14 -4.70 -20.31
C ARG A 185 0.00 -6.13 -19.83
N LEU A 186 -0.29 -6.27 -18.53
CA LEU A 186 -0.50 -7.59 -17.95
C LEU A 186 -1.75 -8.26 -18.53
N VAL A 187 -1.66 -9.53 -18.91
CA VAL A 187 -2.76 -10.35 -19.42
C VAL A 187 -2.66 -11.77 -18.87
N GLY A 188 -3.73 -12.55 -19.04
CA GLY A 188 -3.71 -14.00 -18.81
C GLY A 188 -3.77 -14.43 -17.33
N VAL A 189 -4.03 -13.51 -16.41
CA VAL A 189 -4.22 -13.85 -15.00
C VAL A 189 -5.71 -14.04 -14.71
N GLU A 190 -6.11 -15.23 -14.30
CA GLU A 190 -7.49 -15.52 -13.90
C GLU A 190 -7.76 -14.90 -12.52
N ILE A 191 -8.61 -13.87 -12.50
CA ILE A 191 -8.96 -13.13 -11.28
C ILE A 191 -10.48 -13.09 -11.16
N ASN A 192 -10.98 -13.70 -10.09
CA ASN A 192 -12.37 -13.59 -9.69
C ASN A 192 -12.49 -12.54 -8.57
N CYS A 193 -13.23 -11.48 -8.86
CA CYS A 193 -13.69 -10.45 -7.96
C CYS A 193 -15.20 -10.29 -8.14
#